data_AF-A0A955D9H9-F1
#
_entry.id   AF-A0A955D9H9-F1
#
_cell.length_a   1.000
_cell.length_b   1.000
_cell.length_c   1.000
_cell.angle_alpha   90.00
_cell.angle_beta   90.00
_cell.angle_gamma   90.00
#
_symmetry.space_group_name_H-M   'P 1'
#
loop_
_entity.id
_entity.type
_entity.pdbx_description
1 polymer ?
#
loop_
_entity_poly.entity_id
_entity_poly.type
_entity_poly.pdbx_seq_one_letter_code
_entity_poly.pdbx_strand_id
1 'polypeptide(L)'
;MRTLSVDPVMASERAASFTRRSIKTASKAAALRLALSMLDLTTLEGKDSPEKVRALCRKAIRPLPDDEAVLGERLPSVAAVCVYPAMVPVARDAVAGSGVRVASVATGFPSGQYPLKIRLRDCERAIADGADEIDMVI
;
A
#
# COMPACT_ATOMS: atom_id res chain seq x y z
N MET A 1 24.89 24.17 20.54
CA MET A 1 24.28 23.06 19.79
C MET A 1 25.42 22.15 19.35
N ARG A 2 25.51 20.91 19.86
CA ARG A 2 26.64 20.02 19.60
C ARG A 2 26.45 19.39 18.23
N THR A 3 27.27 19.75 17.24
CA THR A 3 27.28 19.11 15.92
C THR A 3 27.79 17.69 16.08
N LEU A 4 26.92 16.70 15.87
CA LEU A 4 27.34 15.32 15.72
C LEU A 4 28.04 15.21 14.36
N SER A 5 29.36 15.03 14.35
CA SER A 5 30.10 14.76 13.12
C SER A 5 29.93 13.29 12.74
N VAL A 6 29.45 13.03 11.53
CA VAL A 6 29.45 11.69 10.94
C VAL A 6 30.84 11.43 10.34
N ASP A 7 31.44 10.28 10.66
CA ASP A 7 32.66 9.82 9.99
C ASP A 7 32.31 9.34 8.56
N PRO A 8 32.71 10.08 7.52
CA PRO A 8 32.32 9.76 6.15
C PRO A 8 33.01 8.50 5.62
N VAL A 9 34.20 8.15 6.15
CA VAL A 9 34.96 6.97 5.74
C VAL A 9 34.25 5.73 6.27
N MET A 10 33.97 5.69 7.57
CA MET A 10 33.27 4.56 8.19
C MET A 10 31.85 4.37 7.63
N ALA A 11 31.14 5.46 7.32
CA ALA A 11 29.83 5.39 6.68
C ALA A 11 29.93 4.74 5.28
N SER A 12 30.92 5.14 4.49
CA SER A 12 31.15 4.62 3.14
C SER A 12 31.58 3.15 3.15
N GLU A 13 32.48 2.77 4.05
CA GLU A 13 32.93 1.37 4.21
C GLU A 13 31.77 0.46 4.62
N ARG A 14 30.94 0.92 5.57
CA ARG A 14 29.75 0.17 6.01
C ARG A 14 28.75 0.01 4.86
N ALA A 15 28.48 1.08 4.10
CA ALA A 15 27.61 1.01 2.92
C ALA A 15 28.16 0.01 1.88
N ALA A 16 29.45 0.08 1.57
CA ALA A 16 30.11 -0.84 0.64
C ALA A 16 30.08 -2.29 1.13
N SER A 17 30.10 -2.54 2.45
CA SER A 17 30.03 -3.90 2.98
C SER A 17 28.70 -4.60 2.66
N PHE A 18 27.59 -3.84 2.59
CA PHE A 18 26.28 -4.38 2.24
C PHE A 18 26.15 -4.80 0.78
N THR A 19 27.00 -4.27 -0.12
CA THR A 19 26.94 -4.59 -1.55
C THR A 19 27.83 -5.77 -1.96
N ARG A 20 28.79 -6.16 -1.11
CA ARG A 20 29.77 -7.22 -1.41
C ARG A 20 29.25 -8.64 -1.25
N ARG A 21 28.08 -8.84 -0.62
CA ARG A 21 27.50 -10.16 -0.36
C ARG A 21 26.21 -10.36 -1.13
N SER A 22 26.15 -11.44 -1.89
CA SER A 22 24.91 -11.87 -2.52
C SER A 22 23.90 -12.32 -1.46
N ILE A 23 22.68 -11.78 -1.54
CA ILE A 23 21.55 -12.25 -0.71
C ILE A 23 21.17 -13.65 -1.21
N LYS A 24 21.01 -14.60 -0.27
CA LYS A 24 20.56 -15.97 -0.58
C LYS A 24 19.20 -15.92 -1.29
N THR A 25 18.99 -16.80 -2.26
CA THR A 25 17.73 -16.88 -3.03
C THR A 25 16.51 -17.02 -2.12
N ALA A 26 16.59 -17.88 -1.09
CA ALA A 26 15.51 -18.05 -0.12
C ALA A 26 15.19 -16.75 0.64
N SER A 27 16.20 -15.97 1.02
CA SER A 27 16.02 -14.68 1.69
C SER A 27 15.39 -13.64 0.75
N LYS A 28 15.77 -13.61 -0.52
CA LYS A 28 15.11 -12.75 -1.53
C LYS A 28 13.64 -13.12 -1.67
N ALA A 29 13.35 -14.41 -1.78
CA ALA A 29 11.99 -14.89 -1.94
C ALA A 29 11.12 -14.59 -0.70
N ALA A 30 11.65 -14.78 0.51
CA ALA A 30 10.97 -14.40 1.76
C ALA A 30 10.72 -12.88 1.82
N ALA A 31 11.71 -12.06 1.46
CA ALA A 31 11.56 -10.61 1.43
C ALA A 31 10.50 -10.13 0.42
N LEU A 32 10.43 -10.76 -0.76
CA LEU A 32 9.40 -10.45 -1.76
C LEU A 32 7.99 -10.80 -1.27
N ARG A 33 7.82 -11.95 -0.59
CA ARG A 33 6.52 -12.32 0.01
C ARG A 33 6.12 -11.36 1.12
N LEU A 34 7.07 -10.98 1.97
CA LEU A 34 6.85 -9.99 3.02
C LEU A 34 6.45 -8.64 2.41
N ALA A 35 7.19 -8.16 1.40
CA ALA A 35 6.86 -6.93 0.70
C ALA A 35 5.45 -6.95 0.10
N LEU A 36 5.05 -8.07 -0.51
CA LEU A 36 3.69 -8.25 -1.04
C LEU A 36 2.63 -8.17 0.06
N SER A 37 2.86 -8.79 1.22
CA SER A 37 1.92 -8.77 2.35
C SER A 37 1.78 -7.41 3.05
N MET A 38 2.67 -6.47 2.77
CA MET A 38 2.67 -5.11 3.34
C MET A 38 2.24 -4.06 2.31
N LEU A 39 1.79 -4.48 1.13
CA LEU A 39 1.51 -3.59 0.02
C LEU A 39 0.09 -3.01 0.14
N ASP A 40 -0.02 -1.71 -0.11
CA ASP A 40 -1.29 -1.06 -0.41
C ASP A 40 -1.40 -0.95 -1.92
N LEU A 41 -2.30 -1.75 -2.50
CA LEU A 41 -2.45 -1.81 -3.94
C LEU A 41 -3.32 -0.65 -4.40
N THR A 42 -2.69 0.36 -4.98
CA THR A 42 -3.31 1.67 -5.20
C THR A 42 -3.81 1.89 -6.63
N THR A 43 -4.98 2.52 -6.76
CA THR A 43 -5.38 3.23 -7.98
C THR A 43 -5.97 4.59 -7.61
N LEU A 44 -5.41 5.65 -8.19
CA LEU A 44 -5.80 7.03 -7.94
C LEU A 44 -5.85 7.81 -9.26
N GLU A 45 -6.43 7.20 -10.29
CA GLU A 45 -6.63 7.85 -11.59
C GLU A 45 -7.97 8.58 -11.61
N GLY A 46 -8.00 9.79 -12.21
CA GLY A 46 -9.25 10.55 -12.35
C GLY A 46 -10.34 9.87 -13.20
N LYS A 47 -10.01 8.79 -13.91
CA LYS A 47 -10.92 7.97 -14.71
C LYS A 47 -11.25 6.62 -14.08
N ASP A 48 -10.95 6.43 -12.79
CA ASP A 48 -11.23 5.17 -12.11
C ASP A 48 -12.72 4.86 -12.15
N SER A 49 -13.03 3.62 -12.54
CA SER A 49 -14.38 3.09 -12.62
C SER A 49 -14.59 1.98 -11.61
N PRO A 50 -15.84 1.68 -11.23
CA PRO A 50 -16.14 0.56 -10.34
C PRO A 50 -15.53 -0.77 -10.81
N GLU A 51 -15.56 -1.06 -12.11
CA GLU A 51 -15.03 -2.31 -12.67
C GLU A 51 -13.51 -2.40 -12.52
N LYS A 52 -12.81 -1.28 -12.71
CA LYS A 52 -11.36 -1.21 -12.53
C LYS A 52 -10.99 -1.41 -11.06
N VAL A 53 -11.73 -0.80 -10.13
CA VAL A 53 -11.53 -0.99 -8.68
C VAL A 53 -11.82 -2.45 -8.28
N ARG A 54 -12.88 -3.08 -8.79
CA ARG A 54 -13.12 -4.51 -8.56
C ARG A 54 -11.99 -5.39 -9.10
N ALA A 55 -11.40 -5.04 -10.25
CA ALA A 55 -10.25 -5.76 -10.80
C ALA A 55 -9.01 -5.61 -9.92
N LEU A 56 -8.75 -4.39 -9.41
CA LEU A 56 -7.70 -4.12 -8.42
C LEU A 56 -7.90 -4.98 -7.17
N CYS A 57 -9.12 -5.01 -6.62
CA CYS A 57 -9.47 -5.80 -5.43
C CYS A 57 -9.25 -7.31 -5.66
N ARG A 58 -9.65 -7.86 -6.82
CA ARG A 58 -9.35 -9.26 -7.15
C ARG A 58 -7.85 -9.55 -7.17
N LYS A 59 -7.05 -8.63 -7.71
CA LYS A 59 -5.59 -8.74 -7.72
C LYS A 59 -5.00 -8.59 -6.31
N ALA A 60 -5.56 -7.73 -5.48
CA ALA A 60 -5.16 -7.56 -4.08
C ALA A 60 -5.35 -8.86 -3.28
N ILE A 61 -6.48 -9.53 -3.48
CA ILE A 61 -6.82 -10.81 -2.83
C ILE A 61 -5.98 -11.96 -3.39
N ARG A 62 -5.79 -11.99 -4.71
CA ARG A 62 -5.06 -13.06 -5.41
C ARG A 62 -4.09 -12.46 -6.43
N PRO A 63 -2.88 -12.05 -6.01
CA PRO A 63 -1.92 -11.35 -6.88
C PRO A 63 -1.50 -12.15 -8.10
N LEU A 64 -1.43 -13.47 -7.95
CA LEU A 64 -1.20 -14.42 -9.02
C LEU A 64 -2.20 -15.57 -8.88
N PRO A 65 -3.14 -15.74 -9.84
CA PRO A 65 -4.13 -16.82 -9.79
C PRO A 65 -3.50 -18.20 -9.60
N ASP A 66 -2.55 -18.60 -10.44
CA ASP A 66 -2.01 -19.96 -10.45
C ASP A 66 -0.68 -20.09 -9.69
N ASP A 67 -0.49 -19.28 -8.64
CA ASP A 67 0.75 -19.26 -7.85
C ASP A 67 1.16 -20.60 -7.27
N GLU A 68 0.26 -21.41 -6.70
CA GLU A 68 0.61 -22.73 -6.16
C GLU A 68 1.16 -23.65 -7.25
N ALA A 69 0.59 -23.60 -8.46
CA ALA A 69 1.08 -24.38 -9.58
C ALA A 69 2.43 -23.87 -10.12
N VAL A 70 2.67 -22.56 -10.06
CA VAL A 70 3.87 -21.91 -10.62
C VAL A 70 5.02 -21.85 -9.62
N LEU A 71 4.73 -21.68 -8.33
CA LEU A 71 5.68 -21.40 -7.25
C LEU A 71 5.75 -22.52 -6.22
N GLY A 72 4.81 -23.48 -6.24
CA GLY A 72 4.71 -24.56 -5.25
C GLY A 72 4.08 -24.15 -3.91
N GLU A 73 3.64 -22.89 -3.78
CA GLU A 73 2.99 -22.37 -2.58
C GLU A 73 2.10 -21.16 -2.90
N ARG A 74 1.14 -20.90 -2.00
CA ARG A 74 0.22 -19.76 -2.10
C ARG A 74 0.95 -18.46 -1.77
N LEU A 75 0.76 -17.42 -2.58
CA LEU A 75 1.18 -16.07 -2.23
C LEU A 75 0.21 -15.46 -1.20
N PRO A 76 0.70 -14.60 -0.30
CA PRO A 76 -0.18 -13.84 0.57
C PRO A 76 -1.00 -12.82 -0.25
N SER A 77 -2.19 -12.50 0.24
CA SER A 77 -2.89 -11.28 -0.16
C SER A 77 -2.06 -10.05 0.20
N VAL A 78 -2.33 -8.94 -0.48
CA VAL A 78 -1.78 -7.64 -0.07
C VAL A 78 -2.43 -7.15 1.23
N ALA A 79 -1.88 -6.12 1.86
CA ALA A 79 -2.42 -5.59 3.12
C ALA A 79 -3.74 -4.85 2.89
N ALA A 80 -3.74 -3.92 1.92
CA ALA A 80 -4.90 -3.10 1.60
C ALA A 80 -5.00 -2.78 0.10
N VAL A 81 -6.13 -2.23 -0.30
CA VAL A 81 -6.25 -1.42 -1.52
C VAL A 81 -6.39 0.05 -1.14
N CYS A 82 -5.77 0.94 -1.92
CA CYS A 82 -5.93 2.39 -1.71
C CYS A 82 -6.62 3.03 -2.92
N VAL A 83 -7.73 3.72 -2.67
CA VAL A 83 -8.61 4.30 -3.71
C VAL A 83 -9.05 5.73 -3.36
N TYR A 84 -9.71 6.40 -4.30
CA TYR A 84 -10.42 7.66 -4.00
C TYR A 84 -11.67 7.42 -3.14
N PRO A 85 -12.12 8.41 -2.34
CA PRO A 85 -13.28 8.27 -1.44
C PRO A 85 -14.53 7.74 -2.13
N ALA A 86 -14.80 8.23 -3.35
CA ALA A 86 -15.97 7.82 -4.13
C ALA A 86 -15.99 6.32 -4.50
N MET A 87 -14.84 5.64 -4.44
CA MET A 87 -14.69 4.23 -4.77
C MET A 87 -14.63 3.32 -3.53
N VAL A 88 -14.60 3.90 -2.32
CA VAL A 88 -14.55 3.14 -1.06
C VAL A 88 -15.67 2.11 -0.94
N PRO A 89 -16.96 2.44 -1.21
CA PRO A 89 -18.03 1.44 -1.13
C PRO A 89 -17.81 0.26 -2.09
N VAL A 90 -17.35 0.54 -3.30
CA VAL A 90 -17.08 -0.49 -4.31
C VAL A 90 -15.93 -1.40 -3.88
N ALA A 91 -14.85 -0.81 -3.37
CA ALA A 91 -13.71 -1.56 -2.85
C ALA A 91 -14.12 -2.42 -1.66
N ARG A 92 -14.88 -1.85 -0.72
CA ARG A 92 -15.37 -2.53 0.49
C ARG A 92 -16.18 -3.77 0.17
N ASP A 93 -17.12 -3.66 -0.76
CA ASP A 93 -17.93 -4.80 -1.21
C ASP A 93 -17.05 -5.85 -1.89
N ALA A 94 -16.09 -5.42 -2.72
CA ALA A 94 -15.25 -6.32 -3.49
C ALA A 94 -14.23 -7.11 -2.65
N VAL A 95 -13.77 -6.57 -1.52
CA VAL A 95 -12.81 -7.23 -0.61
C VAL A 95 -13.47 -7.94 0.57
N ALA A 96 -14.80 -7.91 0.68
CA ALA A 96 -15.54 -8.48 1.79
C ALA A 96 -15.14 -9.95 2.06
N GLY A 97 -14.81 -10.27 3.32
CA GLY A 97 -14.41 -11.60 3.75
C GLY A 97 -13.00 -12.06 3.33
N SER A 98 -12.24 -11.24 2.60
CA SER A 98 -10.90 -11.62 2.12
C SER A 98 -9.76 -11.33 3.11
N GLY A 99 -9.99 -10.45 4.08
CA GLY A 99 -8.96 -9.93 5.00
C GLY A 99 -8.15 -8.76 4.44
N VAL A 100 -8.30 -8.40 3.16
CA VAL A 100 -7.70 -7.18 2.57
C VAL A 100 -8.47 -5.96 3.07
N ARG A 101 -7.75 -4.93 3.53
CA ARG A 101 -8.32 -3.66 4.03
C ARG A 101 -8.59 -2.67 2.91
N VAL A 102 -9.40 -1.66 3.20
CA VAL A 102 -9.66 -0.54 2.30
C VAL A 102 -9.06 0.74 2.89
N ALA A 103 -7.99 1.23 2.26
CA ALA A 103 -7.48 2.58 2.47
C ALA A 103 -8.15 3.54 1.48
N SER A 104 -8.31 4.79 1.90
CA SER A 104 -8.73 5.88 1.01
C SER A 104 -7.79 7.07 1.16
N VAL A 105 -7.35 7.64 0.04
CA VAL A 105 -6.89 9.04 0.10
C VAL A 105 -8.08 9.90 0.45
N ALA A 106 -7.87 10.96 1.22
CA ALA A 106 -8.91 11.95 1.50
C ALA A 106 -8.27 13.32 1.68
N THR A 107 -9.06 14.29 2.12
CA THR A 107 -8.60 15.59 2.64
C THR A 107 -8.04 16.54 1.59
N GLY A 108 -8.60 16.50 0.39
CA GLY A 108 -8.17 17.36 -0.73
C GLY A 108 -6.94 16.82 -1.46
N PHE A 109 -6.74 15.49 -1.46
CA PHE A 109 -5.74 14.85 -2.30
C PHE A 109 -5.88 15.29 -3.77
N PRO A 110 -4.76 15.56 -4.48
CA PRO A 110 -3.38 15.41 -4.03
C PRO A 110 -2.80 16.63 -3.31
N SER A 111 -3.48 17.78 -3.27
CA SER A 111 -2.86 19.02 -2.80
C SER A 111 -2.88 19.18 -1.28
N GLY A 112 -3.89 18.65 -0.59
CA GLY A 112 -4.07 18.77 0.86
C GLY A 112 -4.42 20.19 1.35
N GLN A 113 -4.50 21.17 0.45
CA GLN A 113 -4.63 22.61 0.78
C GLN A 113 -6.09 23.04 1.01
N TYR A 114 -6.87 22.20 1.68
CA TYR A 114 -8.27 22.48 2.01
C TYR A 114 -8.39 22.92 3.47
N PRO A 115 -9.37 23.81 3.80
CA PRO A 115 -9.62 24.18 5.20
C PRO A 115 -9.84 22.94 6.07
N LEU A 116 -9.35 22.96 7.31
CA LEU A 116 -9.43 21.82 8.24
C LEU A 116 -10.85 21.24 8.34
N LYS A 117 -11.86 22.10 8.41
CA LYS A 117 -13.27 21.68 8.48
C LYS A 117 -13.70 20.82 7.29
N ILE A 118 -13.18 21.10 6.09
CA ILE A 118 -13.48 20.29 4.89
C ILE A 118 -12.73 18.97 4.96
N ARG A 119 -11.45 18.98 5.36
CA ARG A 119 -10.64 17.77 5.53
C ARG A 119 -11.29 16.79 6.53
N LEU A 120 -11.75 17.29 7.68
CA LEU A 120 -12.43 16.47 8.68
C LEU A 120 -13.70 15.80 8.14
N ARG A 121 -14.55 16.55 7.42
CA ARG A 121 -15.78 15.99 6.84
C ARG A 121 -15.50 14.95 5.75
N ASP A 122 -14.45 15.14 4.97
CA ASP A 122 -14.04 14.19 3.95
C ASP A 122 -13.56 12.87 4.59
N CYS A 123 -12.77 12.93 5.68
CA CYS A 123 -12.41 11.76 6.47
C CYS A 123 -13.63 11.05 7.07
N GLU A 124 -14.52 11.80 7.75
CA GLU A 124 -15.75 11.25 8.33
C GLU A 124 -16.58 10.51 7.29
N ARG A 125 -16.64 11.07 6.07
CA ARG A 125 -17.38 10.44 4.96
C ARG A 125 -16.72 9.16 4.48
N ALA A 126 -15.41 9.17 4.24
CA ALA A 126 -14.68 7.98 3.80
C ALA A 126 -14.77 6.84 4.83
N ILE A 127 -14.70 7.16 6.13
CA ILE A 127 -14.90 6.19 7.21
C ILE A 127 -16.32 5.62 7.18
N ALA A 128 -17.34 6.49 7.03
CA ALA A 128 -18.74 6.05 6.96
C ALA A 128 -19.03 5.18 5.72
N ASP A 129 -18.35 5.45 4.61
CA ASP A 129 -18.43 4.67 3.37
C ASP A 129 -17.65 3.34 3.46
N GLY A 130 -16.86 3.11 4.51
CA GLY A 130 -16.28 1.81 4.87
C GLY A 130 -14.76 1.70 4.78
N ALA A 131 -14.03 2.81 4.71
CA ALA A 131 -12.57 2.82 4.74
C ALA A 131 -12.05 2.42 6.14
N ASP A 132 -11.07 1.51 6.16
CA ASP A 132 -10.36 1.09 7.38
C ASP A 132 -9.19 2.04 7.69
N GLU A 133 -8.62 2.68 6.67
CA GLU A 133 -7.44 3.55 6.74
C GLU A 133 -7.65 4.82 5.90
N ILE A 134 -7.17 5.98 6.38
CA ILE A 134 -7.27 7.26 5.67
C ILE A 134 -5.88 7.86 5.46
N ASP A 135 -5.50 7.98 4.19
CA ASP A 135 -4.23 8.56 3.77
C ASP A 135 -4.39 10.06 3.54
N MET A 136 -3.91 10.84 4.51
CA MET A 136 -3.99 12.30 4.48
C MET A 136 -2.72 12.95 3.95
N VAL A 137 -2.88 14.01 3.16
CA VAL A 137 -1.77 14.90 2.77
C VAL A 137 -1.60 15.98 3.84
N ILE A 138 -0.36 16.14 4.34
CA ILE A 138 0.00 17.05 5.45
C ILE A 138 0.02 18.52 5.05
#